data_AF-A0A7V8YHK8-F1
#
_entry.id   AF-A0A7V8YHK8-F1
#
_cell.length_a   1.000
_cell.length_b   1.000
_cell.length_c   1.000
_cell.angle_alpha   90.00
_cell.angle_beta   90.00
_cell.angle_gamma   90.00
#
_symmetry.space_group_name_H-M   'P 1'
#
loop_
_entity.id
_entity.type
_entity.pdbx_description
1 polymer ?
#
loop_
_entity_poly.entity_id
_entity_poly.type
_entity_poly.pdbx_seq_one_letter_code
_entity_poly.pdbx_strand_id
1 'polypeptide(L)'
;MSAPPATHQHPITGSTGSTGSTRNGPVRVADAIEAFLTSPRLAGSPHTRRAYGEVLHRVADRLGPNRELADVDDNEIEVALTALWSSAAPSTWNRNRAAVSSWLSWCSSKARWTAPALPGICERRTEPADETKAVDRATIDAICTRRDIPLRERVLWRMLYETASRASAVLALNVE
;
A
#
# COMPACT_ATOMS: atom_id res chain seq x y z
N MET A 1 51.01 -13.32 57.88
CA MET A 1 49.93 -12.68 57.09
C MET A 1 49.26 -13.76 56.27
N SER A 2 48.09 -14.22 56.72
CA SER A 2 47.37 -15.35 56.13
C SER A 2 46.84 -15.05 54.74
N ALA A 3 46.99 -15.99 53.82
CA ALA A 3 46.26 -16.05 52.57
C ALA A 3 44.91 -16.75 52.75
N PRO A 4 43.87 -16.34 52.00
CA PRO A 4 42.82 -17.24 51.54
C PRO A 4 42.62 -17.17 50.01
N PRO A 5 41.86 -18.11 49.42
CA PRO A 5 42.11 -18.64 48.07
C PRO A 5 41.22 -18.05 46.97
N ALA A 6 41.62 -18.30 45.72
CA ALA A 6 40.86 -18.06 44.49
C ALA A 6 39.63 -18.98 44.39
N THR A 7 38.57 -18.54 43.69
CA THR A 7 37.82 -19.32 42.68
C THR A 7 36.56 -18.61 42.11
N HIS A 8 36.42 -18.72 40.78
CA HIS A 8 35.24 -18.67 39.89
C HIS A 8 34.72 -17.39 39.19
N GLN A 9 34.40 -17.64 37.92
CA GLN A 9 34.02 -16.79 36.78
C GLN A 9 32.51 -16.44 36.74
N HIS A 10 32.22 -15.39 35.96
CA HIS A 10 30.97 -14.83 35.37
C HIS A 10 29.86 -15.84 34.94
N PRO A 11 28.63 -15.45 34.48
CA PRO A 11 28.11 -14.14 34.01
C PRO A 11 26.60 -13.81 34.34
N ILE A 12 26.04 -12.83 33.60
CA ILE A 12 24.65 -12.60 33.12
C ILE A 12 23.54 -11.93 33.99
N THR A 13 23.18 -10.72 33.52
CA THR A 13 21.84 -10.27 33.05
C THR A 13 20.80 -9.73 34.03
N GLY A 14 20.23 -8.57 33.63
CA GLY A 14 18.88 -8.11 33.96
C GLY A 14 18.87 -6.88 34.85
N SER A 15 18.70 -5.66 34.33
CA SER A 15 17.40 -5.04 34.00
C SER A 15 16.45 -5.07 35.22
N THR A 16 15.95 -3.97 35.76
CA THR A 16 15.09 -2.99 35.07
C THR A 16 14.98 -1.73 35.94
N GLY A 17 15.54 -0.62 35.49
CA GLY A 17 15.15 0.71 35.90
C GLY A 17 14.17 1.27 34.88
N SER A 18 12.90 0.90 35.02
CA SER A 18 11.78 1.42 34.23
C SER A 18 11.73 2.94 34.35
N THR A 19 12.11 3.63 33.28
CA THR A 19 11.82 5.05 33.08
C THR A 19 10.79 5.12 31.96
N GLY A 20 9.64 5.73 32.24
CA GLY A 20 8.62 5.99 31.24
C GLY A 20 9.21 6.77 30.07
N SER A 21 9.46 6.07 28.97
CA SER A 21 9.93 6.64 27.71
C SER A 21 8.73 7.19 26.96
N THR A 22 8.74 8.50 26.71
CA THR A 22 7.90 9.14 25.71
C THR A 22 8.12 8.41 24.37
N ARG A 23 7.08 7.72 23.89
CA ARG A 23 7.10 6.78 22.75
C ARG A 23 7.34 7.39 21.35
N ASN A 24 7.97 8.56 21.23
CA ASN A 24 8.22 9.18 19.92
C ASN A 24 9.67 9.65 19.83
N GLY A 25 10.56 8.75 19.41
CA GLY A 25 11.78 9.16 18.73
C GLY A 25 11.44 9.74 17.35
N PRO A 26 12.38 10.46 16.70
CA PRO A 26 12.17 10.98 15.36
C PRO A 26 11.91 9.84 14.37
N VAL A 27 10.75 9.86 13.70
CA VAL A 27 10.38 8.86 12.70
C VAL A 27 10.76 9.38 11.32
N ARG A 28 11.50 8.57 10.55
CA ARG A 28 11.88 8.93 9.19
C ARG A 28 10.74 8.63 8.22
N VAL A 29 10.73 9.31 7.08
CA VAL A 29 9.73 9.08 6.02
C VAL A 29 9.68 7.60 5.59
N ALA A 30 10.85 6.97 5.36
CA ALA A 30 10.91 5.56 4.97
C ALA A 30 10.35 4.63 6.07
N ASP A 31 10.72 4.85 7.33
CA ASP A 31 10.25 4.04 8.46
C ASP A 31 8.74 4.17 8.64
N ALA A 32 8.19 5.37 8.44
CA ALA A 32 6.75 5.61 8.51
C ALA A 32 5.99 4.91 7.37
N ILE A 33 6.58 4.81 6.19
CA ILE A 33 6.00 4.08 5.06
C ILE A 33 6.00 2.58 5.35
N GLU A 34 7.11 2.02 5.80
CA GLU A 34 7.20 0.58 6.10
C GLU A 34 6.25 0.18 7.24
N ALA A 35 6.13 1.02 8.28
CA ALA A 35 5.16 0.81 9.36
C ALA A 35 3.71 0.83 8.85
N PHE A 36 3.39 1.70 7.89
CA PHE A 36 2.07 1.72 7.27
C PHE A 36 1.82 0.48 6.40
N LEU A 37 2.79 0.08 5.56
CA LEU A 37 2.68 -1.07 4.67
C LEU A 37 2.57 -2.41 5.43
N THR A 38 3.15 -2.49 6.62
CA THR A 38 3.05 -3.64 7.53
C THR A 38 1.83 -3.58 8.46
N SER A 39 1.07 -2.49 8.45
CA SER A 39 -0.09 -2.33 9.33
C SER A 39 -1.20 -3.35 9.03
N PRO A 40 -2.06 -3.71 10.02
CA PRO A 40 -3.18 -4.62 9.81
C PRO A 40 -4.15 -4.19 8.70
N ARG A 41 -4.22 -2.88 8.41
CA ARG A 41 -5.04 -2.31 7.32
C ARG A 41 -4.60 -2.83 5.94
N LEU A 42 -3.30 -3.04 5.74
CA LEU A 42 -2.73 -3.48 4.45
C LEU A 42 -2.25 -4.94 4.47
N ALA A 43 -2.08 -5.53 5.65
CA ALA A 43 -1.64 -6.92 5.80
C ALA A 43 -2.56 -7.92 5.06
N GLY A 44 -3.86 -7.67 5.02
CA GLY A 44 -4.85 -8.54 4.37
C GLY A 44 -4.94 -8.42 2.84
N SER A 45 -4.21 -7.49 2.21
CA SER A 45 -4.29 -7.27 0.75
C SER A 45 -2.90 -7.10 0.13
N PRO A 46 -2.21 -8.20 -0.24
CA PRO A 46 -0.87 -8.15 -0.81
C PRO A 46 -0.77 -7.28 -2.07
N HIS A 47 -1.81 -7.26 -2.90
CA HIS A 47 -1.85 -6.44 -4.10
C HIS A 47 -1.92 -4.93 -3.76
N THR A 48 -2.77 -4.55 -2.80
CA THR A 48 -2.87 -3.15 -2.34
C THR A 48 -1.56 -2.71 -1.69
N ARG A 49 -0.94 -3.56 -0.85
CA ARG A 49 0.35 -3.27 -0.23
C ARG A 49 1.43 -3.01 -1.28
N ARG A 50 1.52 -3.84 -2.33
CA ARG A 50 2.48 -3.63 -3.43
C ARG A 50 2.22 -2.32 -4.18
N ALA A 51 0.96 -2.07 -4.56
CA ALA A 51 0.60 -0.85 -5.29
C ALA A 51 0.86 0.42 -4.45
N TYR A 52 0.53 0.39 -3.16
CA TYR A 52 0.80 1.51 -2.26
C TYR A 52 2.30 1.69 -2.03
N GLY A 53 3.06 0.60 -1.85
CA GLY A 53 4.51 0.66 -1.68
C GLY A 53 5.20 1.35 -2.86
N GLU A 54 4.86 0.98 -4.10
CA GLU A 54 5.42 1.62 -5.30
C GLU A 54 5.19 3.14 -5.31
N VAL A 55 3.98 3.58 -4.96
CA VAL A 55 3.64 5.02 -4.91
C VAL A 55 4.40 5.73 -3.80
N LEU A 56 4.39 5.15 -2.59
CA LEU A 56 4.96 5.78 -1.41
C LEU A 56 6.49 5.85 -1.47
N HIS A 57 7.16 4.82 -1.99
CA HIS A 57 8.62 4.87 -2.20
C HIS A 57 9.02 5.97 -3.18
N ARG A 58 8.27 6.19 -4.26
CA ARG A 58 8.52 7.33 -5.18
C ARG A 58 8.34 8.70 -4.51
N VAL A 59 7.38 8.82 -3.59
CA VAL A 59 7.20 10.04 -2.80
C VAL A 59 8.38 10.20 -1.83
N ALA A 60 8.81 9.14 -1.16
CA ALA A 60 9.96 9.16 -0.26
C ALA A 60 11.25 9.59 -0.98
N ASP A 61 11.47 9.10 -2.21
CA ASP A 61 12.63 9.49 -3.03
C ASP A 61 12.66 11.01 -3.32
N ARG A 62 11.50 11.67 -3.34
CA ARG A 62 11.39 13.13 -3.54
C ARG A 62 11.52 13.92 -2.24
N LEU A 63 10.95 13.43 -1.14
CA LEU A 63 10.98 14.10 0.17
C LEU A 63 12.31 13.89 0.91
N GLY A 64 13.05 12.84 0.55
CA GLY A 64 14.20 12.35 1.29
C GLY A 64 13.78 11.24 2.25
N PRO A 65 14.13 9.95 1.98
CA PRO A 65 13.65 8.82 2.78
C PRO A 65 14.16 8.84 4.23
N ASN A 66 15.29 9.49 4.48
CA ASN A 66 15.91 9.59 5.80
C ASN A 66 15.50 10.85 6.58
N ARG A 67 14.72 11.76 5.98
CA ARG A 67 14.25 12.98 6.64
C ARG A 67 13.20 12.61 7.69
N GLU A 68 13.15 13.38 8.77
CA GLU A 68 12.10 13.23 9.78
C GLU A 68 10.74 13.61 9.19
N LEU A 69 9.74 12.77 9.42
CA LEU A 69 8.38 13.02 8.93
C LEU A 69 7.79 14.31 9.50
N ALA A 70 8.18 14.68 10.72
CA ALA A 70 7.72 15.89 11.41
C ALA A 70 8.25 17.18 10.77
N ASP A 71 9.37 17.10 10.05
CA ASP A 71 9.97 18.24 9.36
C ASP A 71 9.37 18.46 7.97
N VAL A 72 8.67 17.46 7.41
CA VAL A 72 8.04 17.57 6.09
C VAL A 72 6.79 18.42 6.19
N ASP A 73 6.70 19.44 5.36
CA ASP A 73 5.54 20.32 5.31
C ASP A 73 4.49 19.86 4.28
N ASP A 74 3.27 20.37 4.42
CA ASP A 74 2.15 20.05 3.54
C ASP A 74 2.46 20.45 2.08
N ASN A 75 3.17 21.56 1.88
CA ASN A 75 3.53 22.07 0.55
C ASN A 75 4.52 21.13 -0.17
N GLU A 76 5.46 20.52 0.55
CA GLU A 76 6.38 19.52 -0.01
C GLU A 76 5.65 18.27 -0.50
N ILE A 77 4.54 17.88 0.15
CA ILE A 77 3.67 16.80 -0.35
C ILE A 77 3.01 17.18 -1.68
N GLU A 78 2.50 18.41 -1.79
CA GLU A 78 1.94 18.92 -3.05
C GLU A 78 2.99 18.97 -4.15
N VAL A 79 4.17 19.51 -3.86
CA VAL A 79 5.28 19.60 -4.82
C VAL A 79 5.68 18.21 -5.29
N ALA A 80 5.79 17.23 -4.38
CA ALA A 80 6.11 15.85 -4.73
C ALA A 80 5.03 15.21 -5.62
N LEU A 81 3.75 15.34 -5.26
CA LEU A 81 2.64 14.80 -6.05
C LEU A 81 2.58 15.42 -7.45
N THR A 82 2.71 16.74 -7.52
CA THR A 82 2.68 17.51 -8.78
C THR A 82 3.86 17.14 -9.67
N ALA A 83 5.07 17.04 -9.11
CA ALA A 83 6.26 16.66 -9.86
C ALA A 83 6.20 15.23 -10.41
N LEU A 84 5.55 14.30 -9.71
CA LEU A 84 5.45 12.91 -10.11
C LEU A 84 4.29 12.63 -11.07
N TRP A 85 3.14 13.28 -10.88
CA TRP A 85 1.88 12.87 -11.53
C TRP A 85 1.00 14.01 -12.07
N SER A 86 1.50 15.24 -12.17
CA SER A 86 0.70 16.36 -12.73
C SER A 86 0.14 16.07 -14.12
N SER A 87 0.92 15.44 -15.00
CA SER A 87 0.55 15.05 -16.37
C SER A 87 -0.08 13.66 -16.49
N ALA A 88 -0.26 12.94 -15.37
CA ALA A 88 -0.84 11.60 -15.39
C ALA A 88 -2.35 11.65 -15.67
N ALA A 89 -2.87 10.54 -16.22
CA ALA A 89 -4.30 10.35 -16.39
C ALA A 89 -5.06 10.49 -15.05
N PRO A 90 -6.32 10.98 -15.05
CA PRO A 90 -7.10 11.21 -13.83
C PRO A 90 -7.18 9.99 -12.89
N SER A 91 -7.34 8.79 -13.45
CA SER A 91 -7.37 7.53 -12.68
C SER A 91 -6.04 7.26 -11.97
N THR A 92 -4.92 7.53 -12.63
CA THR A 92 -3.58 7.34 -12.05
C THR A 92 -3.32 8.37 -10.95
N TRP A 93 -3.65 9.64 -11.20
CA TRP A 93 -3.58 10.71 -10.20
C TRP A 93 -4.40 10.34 -8.96
N ASN A 94 -5.66 9.97 -9.14
CA ASN A 94 -6.57 9.65 -8.03
C ASN A 94 -6.10 8.45 -7.22
N ARG A 95 -5.65 7.38 -7.88
CA ARG A 95 -5.11 6.19 -7.20
C ARG A 95 -3.88 6.52 -6.37
N ASN A 96 -2.94 7.27 -6.93
CA ASN A 96 -1.68 7.58 -6.25
C ASN A 96 -1.92 8.58 -5.09
N ARG A 97 -2.73 9.61 -5.33
CA ARG A 97 -3.23 10.53 -4.30
C ARG A 97 -3.91 9.77 -3.15
N ALA A 98 -4.76 8.80 -3.45
CA ALA A 98 -5.45 8.02 -2.43
C ALA A 98 -4.49 7.20 -1.56
N ALA A 99 -3.43 6.63 -2.15
CA ALA A 99 -2.39 5.94 -1.39
C ALA A 99 -1.67 6.89 -0.42
N VAL A 100 -1.25 8.07 -0.90
CA VAL A 100 -0.60 9.10 -0.07
C VAL A 100 -1.55 9.61 1.02
N SER A 101 -2.79 9.92 0.68
CA SER A 101 -3.82 10.34 1.64
C SER A 101 -4.03 9.28 2.72
N SER A 102 -4.13 8.00 2.34
CA SER A 102 -4.34 6.91 3.30
C SER A 102 -3.13 6.73 4.22
N TRP A 103 -1.92 6.95 3.73
CA TRP A 103 -0.69 6.90 4.52
C TRP A 103 -0.64 8.05 5.54
N LEU A 104 -0.78 9.30 5.10
CA LEU A 104 -0.76 10.49 5.96
C LEU A 104 -1.85 10.47 7.03
N SER A 105 -3.08 10.08 6.66
CA SER A 105 -4.17 9.91 7.62
C SER A 105 -3.89 8.80 8.63
N TRP A 106 -3.19 7.72 8.24
CA TRP A 106 -2.81 6.66 9.17
C TRP A 106 -1.71 7.12 10.13
N CYS A 107 -0.71 7.85 9.64
CA CYS A 107 0.36 8.43 10.47
C CYS A 107 -0.20 9.34 11.57
N SER A 108 -1.11 10.25 11.23
CA SER A 108 -1.71 11.17 12.21
C SER A 108 -2.72 10.50 13.14
N SER A 109 -3.60 9.62 12.63
CA SER A 109 -4.70 9.07 13.44
C SER A 109 -4.36 7.78 14.21
N LYS A 110 -3.59 6.87 13.62
CA LYS A 110 -3.30 5.55 14.21
C LYS A 110 -1.93 5.50 14.86
N ALA A 111 -0.90 5.96 14.15
CA ALA A 111 0.46 6.00 14.70
C ALA A 111 0.67 7.20 15.65
N ARG A 112 -0.16 8.25 15.52
CA ARG A 112 -0.09 9.50 16.31
C ARG A 112 1.27 10.21 16.18
N TRP A 113 1.83 10.18 14.97
CA TRP A 113 3.02 10.95 14.63
C TRP A 113 2.63 12.33 14.11
N THR A 114 3.50 13.31 14.33
CA THR A 114 3.45 14.58 13.60
C THR A 114 3.76 14.27 12.14
N ALA A 115 2.79 14.52 11.27
CA ALA A 115 2.87 14.23 9.85
C ALA A 115 2.14 15.33 9.08
N PRO A 116 2.58 15.63 7.85
CA PRO A 116 1.89 16.59 7.01
C PRO A 116 0.48 16.10 6.65
N ALA A 117 -0.40 17.05 6.37
CA ALA A 117 -1.68 16.78 5.76
C ALA A 117 -1.56 16.75 4.23
N LEU A 118 -2.52 16.11 3.57
CA LEU A 118 -2.64 16.24 2.12
C LEU A 118 -3.25 17.61 1.80
N PRO A 119 -2.56 18.49 1.03
CA PRO A 119 -3.07 19.82 0.73
C PRO A 119 -4.42 19.76 -0.01
N GLY A 120 -5.32 20.68 0.33
CA GLY A 120 -6.64 20.78 -0.31
C GLY A 120 -6.54 20.92 -1.84
N ILE A 121 -5.57 21.69 -2.33
CA ILE A 121 -5.29 21.91 -3.76
C ILE A 121 -4.94 20.65 -4.54
N CYS A 122 -4.41 19.62 -3.86
CA CYS A 122 -4.28 18.29 -4.42
C CYS A 122 -5.66 17.63 -4.43
N GLU A 123 -6.61 18.13 -5.22
CA GLU A 123 -7.96 17.59 -5.30
C GLU A 123 -8.03 16.31 -6.14
N ARG A 124 -9.09 15.53 -5.92
CA ARG A 124 -9.40 14.38 -6.78
C ARG A 124 -9.81 14.92 -8.16
N ARG A 125 -9.25 14.36 -9.23
CA ARG A 125 -9.62 14.72 -10.61
C ARG A 125 -10.85 13.94 -11.05
N THR A 126 -11.70 14.57 -11.86
CA THR A 126 -12.83 13.88 -12.48
C THR A 126 -12.32 12.79 -13.43
N GLU A 127 -12.78 11.56 -13.20
CA GLU A 127 -12.54 10.44 -14.11
C GLU A 127 -13.60 10.46 -15.20
N PRO A 128 -13.23 10.31 -16.49
CA PRO A 128 -14.21 10.03 -17.54
C PRO A 128 -15.06 8.82 -17.14
N ALA A 129 -16.34 8.84 -17.51
CA ALA A 129 -17.19 7.69 -17.30
C ALA A 129 -16.55 6.45 -17.95
N ASP A 130 -16.62 5.32 -17.25
CA ASP A 130 -16.23 4.05 -17.86
C ASP A 130 -17.26 3.69 -18.92
N GLU A 131 -16.95 4.04 -20.17
CA GLU A 131 -17.78 3.75 -21.33
C GLU A 131 -17.48 2.36 -21.92
N THR A 132 -16.77 1.50 -21.18
CA THR A 132 -16.52 0.12 -21.61
C THR A 132 -17.85 -0.60 -21.76
N LYS A 133 -18.27 -0.78 -23.02
CA LYS A 133 -19.51 -1.48 -23.33
C LYS A 133 -19.39 -2.94 -22.94
N ALA A 134 -20.44 -3.45 -22.29
CA ALA A 134 -20.58 -4.88 -22.07
C ALA A 134 -20.52 -5.62 -23.42
N VAL A 135 -19.81 -6.75 -23.46
CA VAL A 135 -19.78 -7.63 -24.62
C VAL A 135 -21.18 -8.18 -24.83
N ASP A 136 -21.70 -8.13 -26.05
CA ASP A 136 -23.04 -8.62 -26.36
C ASP A 136 -23.13 -10.15 -26.23
N ARG A 137 -24.32 -10.66 -25.85
CA ARG A 137 -24.60 -12.08 -25.70
C ARG A 137 -24.32 -12.86 -26.98
N ALA A 138 -24.69 -12.32 -28.15
CA ALA A 138 -24.46 -13.01 -29.42
C ALA A 138 -22.96 -13.15 -29.72
N THR A 139 -22.14 -12.20 -29.26
CA THR A 139 -20.68 -12.27 -29.39
C THR A 139 -20.11 -13.40 -28.53
N ILE A 140 -20.60 -13.54 -27.30
CA ILE A 140 -20.21 -14.64 -26.41
C ILE A 140 -20.66 -15.99 -26.98
N ASP A 141 -21.90 -16.10 -27.45
CA ASP A 141 -22.42 -17.32 -28.06
C ASP A 141 -21.61 -17.73 -29.31
N ALA A 142 -21.21 -16.76 -30.15
CA ALA A 142 -20.33 -17.00 -31.29
C ALA A 142 -18.94 -17.53 -30.87
N ILE A 143 -18.33 -16.98 -29.82
CA ILE A 143 -17.07 -17.49 -29.27
C ILE A 143 -17.24 -18.91 -28.73
N CYS A 144 -18.35 -19.21 -28.06
CA CYS A 144 -18.60 -20.52 -27.47
C CYS A 144 -18.88 -21.63 -28.51
N THR A 145 -19.29 -21.27 -29.74
CA THR A 145 -19.54 -22.24 -30.83
C THR A 145 -18.31 -22.56 -31.66
N ARG A 146 -17.26 -21.73 -31.61
CA ARG A 146 -16.00 -21.90 -32.34
C ARG A 146 -15.21 -23.13 -31.87
N ARG A 147 -15.05 -24.13 -32.74
CA ARG A 147 -14.34 -25.39 -32.45
C ARG A 147 -12.82 -25.22 -32.43
N ASP A 148 -12.31 -24.16 -33.02
CA ASP A 148 -10.89 -23.79 -33.05
C ASP A 148 -10.40 -23.14 -31.74
N ILE A 149 -11.32 -22.75 -30.86
CA ILE A 149 -11.00 -22.24 -29.52
C ILE A 149 -11.04 -23.40 -28.51
N PRO A 150 -10.00 -23.59 -27.69
CA PRO A 150 -9.99 -24.68 -26.72
C PRO A 150 -11.16 -24.56 -25.73
N LEU A 151 -11.63 -25.70 -25.23
CA LEU A 151 -12.80 -25.77 -24.34
C LEU A 151 -12.65 -24.87 -23.11
N ARG A 152 -11.45 -24.83 -22.53
CA ARG A 152 -11.14 -24.02 -21.35
C ARG A 152 -11.44 -22.54 -21.57
N GLU A 153 -10.96 -21.96 -22.67
CA GLU A 153 -11.17 -20.55 -23.00
C GLU A 153 -12.66 -20.28 -23.28
N ARG A 154 -13.37 -21.18 -23.98
CA ARG A 154 -14.81 -21.04 -24.21
C ARG A 154 -15.63 -21.06 -22.92
N VAL A 155 -15.29 -21.97 -22.00
CA VAL A 155 -15.93 -22.06 -20.68
C VAL A 155 -15.60 -20.82 -19.84
N LEU A 156 -14.36 -20.34 -19.87
CA LEU A 156 -13.95 -19.12 -19.19
C LEU A 156 -14.78 -17.92 -19.65
N TRP A 157 -14.91 -17.71 -20.97
CA TRP A 157 -15.74 -16.63 -21.53
C TRP A 157 -17.20 -16.75 -21.11
N ARG A 158 -17.77 -17.96 -21.15
CA ARG A 158 -19.16 -18.20 -20.72
C ARG A 158 -19.37 -17.89 -19.23
N MET A 159 -18.49 -18.40 -18.38
CA MET A 159 -18.56 -18.19 -16.94
C MET A 159 -18.39 -16.72 -16.55
N LEU A 160 -17.42 -16.03 -17.15
CA LEU A 160 -17.22 -14.60 -16.94
C LEU A 160 -18.48 -13.79 -17.28
N TYR A 161 -19.12 -14.13 -18.41
CA TYR A 161 -20.32 -13.44 -18.86
C TYR A 161 -21.55 -13.73 -17.99
N GLU A 162 -21.85 -15.00 -17.71
CA GLU A 162 -23.07 -15.35 -16.97
C GLU A 162 -23.01 -15.02 -15.48
N THR A 163 -21.84 -15.11 -14.87
CA THR A 163 -21.69 -14.90 -13.43
C THR A 163 -21.34 -13.45 -13.06
N ALA A 164 -20.99 -12.62 -14.05
CA ALA A 164 -20.39 -11.30 -13.84
C ALA A 164 -19.21 -11.30 -12.83
N SER A 165 -18.52 -12.45 -12.71
CA SER A 165 -17.47 -12.65 -11.73
C SER A 165 -16.12 -12.13 -12.23
N ARG A 166 -15.20 -11.89 -11.29
CA ARG A 166 -13.82 -11.52 -11.62
C ARG A 166 -13.10 -12.72 -12.24
N ALA A 167 -12.26 -12.47 -13.25
CA ALA A 167 -11.45 -13.54 -13.87
C ALA A 167 -10.66 -14.35 -12.84
N SER A 168 -10.08 -13.71 -11.83
CA SER A 168 -9.39 -14.42 -10.74
C SER A 168 -10.28 -15.41 -9.97
N ALA A 169 -11.56 -15.08 -9.78
CA ALA A 169 -12.50 -15.93 -9.06
C ALA A 169 -12.92 -17.13 -9.92
N VAL A 170 -13.19 -16.91 -11.22
CA VAL A 170 -13.49 -18.02 -12.16
C VAL A 170 -12.29 -18.95 -12.31
N LEU A 171 -11.07 -18.41 -12.38
CA LEU A 171 -9.84 -19.21 -12.50
C LEU A 171 -9.47 -19.97 -11.22
N ALA A 172 -9.97 -19.54 -10.05
CA ALA A 172 -9.77 -20.21 -8.77
C ALA A 172 -10.90 -21.19 -8.42
N LEU A 173 -11.88 -21.37 -9.31
CA LEU A 173 -13.02 -22.25 -9.06
C LEU A 173 -12.54 -23.70 -8.92
N ASN A 174 -12.88 -24.30 -7.79
CA ASN A 174 -12.68 -25.73 -7.53
C ASN A 174 -14.03 -26.43 -7.71
N VAL A 175 -14.08 -27.46 -8.55
CA VAL A 175 -15.30 -28.26 -8.81
C VAL A 175 -15.09 -29.60 -8.10
N GLU A 176 -15.73 -29.77 -6.95
CA GLU A 176 -15.75 -31.01 -6.16
C GLU A 176 -17.08 -31.75 -6.31
#